data_AF-A0A7Y0PX18-F1
#
_entry.id   AF-A0A7Y0PX18-F1
#
_cell.length_a   1.000
_cell.length_b   1.000
_cell.length_c   1.000
_cell.angle_alpha   90.00
_cell.angle_beta   90.00
_cell.angle_gamma   90.00
#
_symmetry.space_group_name_H-M   'P 1'
#
loop_
_entity.id
_entity.type
_entity.pdbx_description
1 polymer ?
#
loop_
_entity_poly.entity_id
_entity_poly.type
_entity_poly.pdbx_seq_one_letter_code
_entity_poly.pdbx_strand_id
1 'polypeptide(L)'
;MDLALARDIGTKALLAGAGALLLYWTITAVRLVFSARGINPLVKQFFTQVAAGRIDAAYLLTTKTYRQHVNRQQFIRFLASLKLNRYRNLKSGRPRLQEGQVILTIKLKSDGKDELKMDFTFSKIDDSWRVDRIVPLNS
;
A
#
# COMPACT_ATOMS: atom_id res chain seq x y z
N MET A 1 17.03 3.48 56.16
CA MET A 1 16.44 4.61 55.42
C MET A 1 16.66 4.49 53.90
N ASP A 2 17.56 3.60 53.45
CA ASP A 2 17.89 3.36 52.02
C ASP A 2 16.84 2.63 51.18
N LEU A 3 16.07 1.72 51.76
CA LEU A 3 15.09 0.91 51.02
C LEU A 3 13.92 1.75 50.47
N ALA A 4 13.52 2.78 51.19
CA ALA A 4 12.46 3.70 50.78
C ALA A 4 12.91 4.59 49.62
N LEU A 5 14.14 5.10 49.67
CA LEU A 5 14.77 5.90 48.63
C LEU A 5 14.98 5.08 47.34
N ALA A 6 15.47 3.84 47.45
CA ALA A 6 15.64 2.95 46.30
C ALA A 6 14.30 2.59 45.64
N ARG A 7 13.24 2.40 46.42
CA ARG A 7 11.89 2.11 45.92
C ARG A 7 11.27 3.30 45.20
N ASP A 8 11.45 4.51 45.71
CA ASP A 8 10.92 5.73 45.10
C ASP A 8 11.63 6.07 43.79
N ILE A 9 12.97 5.99 43.78
CA ILE A 9 13.80 6.16 42.57
C ILE A 9 13.48 5.07 41.54
N GLY A 10 13.35 3.81 41.97
CA GLY A 10 12.98 2.69 41.11
C GLY A 10 11.60 2.86 40.49
N THR A 11 10.62 3.36 41.24
CA THR A 11 9.25 3.61 40.73
C THR A 11 9.25 4.74 39.70
N LYS A 12 9.98 5.83 39.95
CA LYS A 12 10.11 6.95 39.00
C LYS A 12 10.85 6.54 37.72
N ALA A 13 11.92 5.76 37.84
CA ALA A 13 12.64 5.23 36.69
C ALA A 13 11.77 4.26 35.87
N LEU A 14 10.97 3.41 36.53
CA LEU A 14 10.06 2.49 35.87
C LEU A 14 8.92 3.23 35.14
N LEU A 15 8.36 4.27 35.76
CA LEU A 15 7.35 5.14 35.14
C LEU A 15 7.93 5.93 33.95
N ALA A 16 9.13 6.48 34.09
CA ALA A 16 9.82 7.17 33.01
C ALA A 16 10.15 6.21 31.85
N GLY A 17 10.60 4.99 32.16
CA GLY A 17 10.85 3.94 31.18
C GLY A 17 9.58 3.48 30.46
N ALA A 18 8.49 3.27 31.19
CA ALA A 18 7.18 2.92 30.62
C ALA A 18 6.63 4.04 29.70
N GLY A 19 6.77 5.30 30.12
CA GLY A 19 6.40 6.46 29.31
C GLY A 19 7.23 6.56 28.02
N ALA A 20 8.55 6.38 28.10
CA ALA A 20 9.43 6.38 26.94
C ALA A 20 9.08 5.25 25.96
N LEU A 21 8.75 4.06 26.47
CA LEU A 21 8.37 2.91 25.65
C LEU A 21 7.04 3.16 24.91
N LEU A 22 6.05 3.75 25.58
CA LEU A 22 4.78 4.15 24.98
C LEU A 22 4.97 5.19 23.88
N LEU A 23 5.80 6.20 24.13
CA LEU A 23 6.13 7.21 23.12
C LEU A 23 6.86 6.59 21.93
N TYR A 24 7.84 5.71 22.16
CA TYR A 24 8.55 5.01 21.11
C TYR A 24 7.60 4.18 20.22
N TRP A 25 6.69 3.42 20.84
CA TRP A 25 5.68 2.65 20.10
C TRP A 25 4.72 3.55 19.34
N THR A 26 4.27 4.65 19.95
CA THR A 26 3.36 5.62 19.31
C THR A 26 4.02 6.30 18.11
N ILE A 27 5.26 6.76 18.26
CA ILE A 27 6.03 7.38 17.17
C ILE A 27 6.26 6.37 16.05
N THR A 28 6.59 5.13 16.37
CA THR A 28 6.81 4.07 15.37
C THR A 28 5.52 3.75 14.61
N ALA A 29 4.39 3.62 15.32
CA ALA A 29 3.08 3.38 14.70
C ALA A 29 2.65 4.56 13.83
N VAL A 30 2.82 5.80 14.31
CA VAL A 30 2.54 7.01 13.53
C VAL A 30 3.41 7.08 12.28
N ARG A 31 4.71 6.78 12.40
CA ARG A 31 5.65 6.74 11.27
C ARG A 31 5.29 5.63 10.28
N LEU A 32 4.79 4.49 10.74
CA LEU A 32 4.29 3.40 9.92
C LEU A 32 3.03 3.80 9.16
N VAL A 33 2.08 4.46 9.84
CA VAL A 33 0.84 4.97 9.25
C VAL A 33 1.15 6.03 8.20
N PHE A 34 2.00 7.02 8.50
CA PHE A 34 2.44 8.02 7.51
C PHE A 34 3.22 7.39 6.36
N SER A 35 4.07 6.40 6.64
CA SER A 35 4.75 5.65 5.59
C SER A 35 3.78 4.89 4.71
N ALA A 36 2.65 4.39 5.21
CA ALA A 36 1.61 3.73 4.40
C ALA A 36 0.58 4.71 3.79
N ARG A 37 0.57 5.99 4.21
CA ARG A 37 -0.38 7.05 3.82
C ARG A 37 -0.06 7.57 2.42
N GLY A 38 -0.29 6.74 1.41
CA GLY A 38 -0.09 7.08 -0.01
C GLY A 38 -0.53 5.99 -0.97
N ILE A 39 -0.51 4.73 -0.52
CA ILE A 39 -0.90 3.58 -1.36
C ILE A 39 -2.40 3.61 -1.68
N ASN A 40 -3.24 3.84 -0.67
CA ASN A 40 -4.69 3.89 -0.85
C ASN A 40 -5.16 4.96 -1.85
N PRO A 41 -4.73 6.24 -1.70
CA PRO A 41 -5.08 7.27 -2.70
C PRO A 41 -4.45 6.98 -4.07
N LEU A 42 -3.24 6.42 -4.14
CA LEU A 42 -2.59 6.06 -5.39
C LEU A 42 -3.35 4.97 -6.16
N VAL A 43 -3.84 3.93 -5.47
CA VAL A 43 -4.69 2.89 -6.07
C VAL A 43 -5.95 3.53 -6.64
N LYS A 44 -6.65 4.35 -5.85
CA LYS A 44 -7.86 5.03 -6.30
C LYS A 44 -7.57 5.91 -7.51
N GLN A 45 -6.48 6.67 -7.49
CA GLN A 45 -6.06 7.53 -8.60
C GLN A 45 -5.75 6.69 -9.85
N PHE A 46 -5.02 5.57 -9.71
CA PHE A 46 -4.72 4.65 -10.80
C PHE A 46 -6.00 4.17 -11.51
N PHE A 47 -6.96 3.61 -10.77
CA PHE A 47 -8.22 3.16 -11.34
C PHE A 47 -9.06 4.30 -11.92
N THR A 48 -9.03 5.49 -11.30
CA THR A 48 -9.73 6.67 -11.82
C THR A 48 -9.16 7.10 -13.17
N GLN A 49 -7.83 7.14 -13.32
CA GLN A 49 -7.17 7.50 -14.58
C GLN A 49 -7.46 6.45 -15.66
N VAL A 50 -7.43 5.16 -15.31
CA VAL A 50 -7.77 4.08 -16.23
C VAL A 50 -9.23 4.15 -16.68
N ALA A 51 -10.17 4.38 -15.76
CA ALA A 51 -11.59 4.53 -16.06
C ALA A 51 -11.87 5.78 -16.92
N ALA A 52 -11.10 6.86 -16.72
CA ALA A 52 -11.17 8.08 -17.52
C ALA A 52 -10.48 7.95 -18.91
N GLY A 53 -9.97 6.77 -19.28
CA GLY A 53 -9.25 6.54 -20.54
C GLY A 53 -7.85 7.15 -20.60
N ARG A 54 -7.34 7.70 -19.49
CA ARG A 54 -6.02 8.34 -19.38
C ARG A 54 -4.95 7.31 -19.04
N ILE A 55 -4.75 6.34 -19.95
CA ILE A 55 -3.84 5.21 -19.75
C ILE A 55 -2.39 5.68 -19.57
N ASP A 56 -1.99 6.76 -20.25
CA ASP A 56 -0.66 7.36 -20.11
C ASP A 56 -0.40 7.89 -18.69
N ALA A 57 -1.37 8.58 -18.11
CA ALA A 57 -1.27 9.08 -16.74
C ALA A 57 -1.19 7.93 -15.73
N ALA A 58 -1.96 6.86 -15.94
CA ALA A 58 -1.87 5.65 -15.11
C ALA A 58 -0.51 4.95 -15.24
N TYR A 59 0.07 4.92 -16.45
CA TYR A 59 1.39 4.35 -16.70
C TYR A 59 2.51 5.16 -16.02
N LEU A 60 2.39 6.48 -15.92
CA LEU A 60 3.33 7.32 -15.17
C LEU A 60 3.30 7.09 -13.65
N LEU A 61 2.22 6.52 -13.10
CA LEU A 61 2.15 6.14 -11.68
C LEU A 61 2.95 4.86 -11.36
N THR A 62 3.45 4.17 -12.39
CA THR A 62 4.29 2.98 -12.25
C THR A 62 5.78 3.33 -12.09
N THR A 63 6.57 2.40 -11.57
CA THR A 63 8.02 2.58 -11.39
C THR A 63 8.76 2.62 -12.72
N LYS A 64 9.97 3.18 -12.73
CA LYS A 64 10.84 3.12 -13.93
C LYS A 64 11.16 1.66 -14.29
N THR A 65 11.38 0.81 -13.28
CA THR A 65 11.63 -0.62 -13.42
C THR A 65 10.46 -1.32 -14.11
N TYR A 66 9.22 -1.05 -13.71
CA TYR A 66 8.04 -1.60 -14.37
C TYR A 66 7.98 -1.20 -15.85
N ARG A 67 8.24 0.07 -16.16
CA ARG A 67 8.22 0.60 -17.53
C ARG A 67 9.36 0.07 -18.42
N GLN A 68 10.42 -0.46 -17.82
CA GLN A 68 11.48 -1.15 -18.55
C GLN A 68 11.07 -2.57 -18.96
N HIS A 69 10.21 -3.23 -18.17
CA HIS A 69 9.77 -4.61 -18.42
C HIS A 69 8.45 -4.68 -19.20
N VAL A 70 7.54 -3.73 -18.97
CA VAL A 70 6.23 -3.68 -19.63
C VAL A 70 6.18 -2.43 -20.48
N ASN A 71 6.21 -2.59 -21.80
CA ASN A 71 6.09 -1.45 -22.71
C ASN A 71 4.64 -0.90 -22.71
N ARG A 72 4.46 0.37 -23.06
CA ARG A 72 3.16 1.07 -23.13
C ARG A 72 2.10 0.26 -23.88
N GLN A 73 2.44 -0.33 -25.03
CA GLN A 73 1.50 -1.15 -25.80
C GLN A 73 1.06 -2.42 -25.07
N GLN A 74 1.97 -3.07 -24.34
CA GLN A 74 1.65 -4.24 -23.51
C GLN A 74 0.77 -3.83 -22.34
N PHE A 75 1.06 -2.69 -21.72
CA PHE A 75 0.23 -2.13 -20.66
C PHE A 75 -1.20 -1.80 -21.13
N ILE A 76 -1.35 -1.20 -22.31
CA ILE A 76 -2.67 -0.94 -22.91
C ILE A 76 -3.41 -2.26 -23.20
N ARG A 77 -2.73 -3.24 -23.81
CA ARG A 77 -3.31 -4.57 -24.07
C ARG A 77 -3.73 -5.28 -22.78
N PHE A 78 -2.93 -5.14 -21.73
CA PHE A 78 -3.24 -5.66 -20.40
C PHE A 78 -4.47 -5.00 -19.79
N LEU A 79 -4.57 -3.66 -19.80
CA LEU A 79 -5.77 -2.98 -19.31
C LEU A 79 -7.02 -3.32 -20.14
N ALA A 80 -6.86 -3.47 -21.44
CA ALA A 80 -7.94 -3.88 -22.34
C ALA A 80 -8.40 -5.33 -22.07
N SER A 81 -7.47 -6.25 -21.78
CA SER A 81 -7.81 -7.64 -21.46
C SER A 81 -8.56 -7.76 -20.12
N LEU A 82 -8.27 -6.88 -19.17
CA LEU A 82 -8.95 -6.82 -17.87
C LEU A 82 -10.40 -6.35 -17.98
N LYS A 83 -10.83 -5.76 -19.12
CA LYS A 83 -12.21 -5.32 -19.39
C LYS A 83 -12.81 -4.53 -18.22
N LEU A 84 -12.04 -3.59 -17.69
CA LEU A 84 -12.33 -2.84 -16.45
C LEU A 84 -13.70 -2.13 -16.46
N ASN A 85 -14.24 -1.77 -17.63
CA ASN A 85 -15.59 -1.22 -17.79
C ASN A 85 -16.71 -2.13 -17.27
N ARG A 86 -16.49 -3.44 -17.12
CA ARG A 86 -17.49 -4.38 -16.59
C ARG A 86 -17.54 -4.40 -15.06
N TYR A 87 -16.52 -3.85 -14.38
CA TYR A 87 -16.38 -3.94 -12.94
C TYR A 87 -16.73 -2.61 -12.29
N ARG A 88 -17.85 -2.57 -11.56
CA ARG A 88 -18.34 -1.37 -10.88
C ARG A 88 -17.85 -1.25 -9.43
N ASN A 89 -17.52 -2.38 -8.79
CA ASN A 89 -17.14 -2.42 -7.38
C ASN A 89 -15.67 -2.83 -7.17
N LEU A 90 -14.86 -1.87 -6.72
CA LEU A 90 -13.47 -2.09 -6.30
C LEU A 90 -13.43 -2.35 -4.78
N LYS A 91 -13.04 -3.56 -4.37
CA LYS A 91 -12.72 -3.85 -2.97
C LYS A 91 -11.22 -4.09 -2.83
N SER A 92 -10.53 -3.16 -2.15
CA SER A 92 -9.14 -3.37 -1.74
C SER A 92 -9.09 -4.42 -0.62
N GLY A 93 -8.29 -5.46 -0.80
CA GLY A 93 -7.99 -6.46 0.22
C GLY A 93 -7.09 -5.91 1.32
N ARG A 94 -6.61 -6.81 2.19
CA ARG A 94 -5.67 -6.43 3.26
C ARG A 94 -4.27 -6.22 2.66
N PRO A 95 -3.63 -5.05 2.85
CA PRO A 95 -2.26 -4.84 2.42
C PRO A 95 -1.32 -5.77 3.20
N ARG A 96 -0.41 -6.42 2.50
CA ARG A 96 0.67 -7.24 3.06
C ARG A 96 1.96 -6.45 2.91
N LEU A 97 2.67 -6.21 4.01
CA LEU A 97 4.02 -5.65 3.96
C LEU A 97 5.03 -6.79 3.80
N GLN A 98 5.87 -6.74 2.78
CA GLN A 98 6.99 -7.65 2.56
C GLN A 98 8.22 -6.84 2.18
N GLU A 99 9.28 -6.89 3.01
CA GLU A 99 10.62 -6.35 2.68
C GLU A 99 10.64 -4.89 2.18
N GLY A 100 9.79 -4.01 2.76
CA GLY A 100 9.69 -2.60 2.34
C GLY A 100 8.84 -2.36 1.08
N GLN A 101 8.29 -3.42 0.50
CA GLN A 101 7.25 -3.39 -0.51
C GLN A 101 5.89 -3.66 0.13
N VAL A 102 4.83 -3.10 -0.46
CA VAL A 102 3.46 -3.37 -0.03
C VAL A 102 2.74 -4.08 -1.15
N ILE A 103 2.19 -5.25 -0.87
CA ILE A 103 1.37 -6.01 -1.82
C ILE A 103 -0.09 -5.82 -1.42
N LEU A 104 -0.90 -5.29 -2.33
CA LEU A 104 -2.33 -5.14 -2.16
C LEU A 104 -3.06 -6.01 -3.17
N THR A 105 -3.81 -6.99 -2.67
CA THR A 105 -4.76 -7.73 -3.51
C THR A 105 -6.02 -6.89 -3.69
N ILE A 106 -6.31 -6.53 -4.93
CA ILE A 106 -7.51 -5.81 -5.33
C ILE A 106 -8.49 -6.82 -5.92
N LYS A 107 -9.73 -6.78 -5.42
CA LYS A 107 -10.83 -7.60 -5.92
C LYS A 107 -11.84 -6.69 -6.61
N LEU A 108 -11.97 -6.85 -7.91
CA LEU A 108 -12.95 -6.18 -8.76
C LEU A 108 -14.14 -7.13 -8.94
N LYS A 109 -15.36 -6.68 -8.61
CA LYS A 109 -16.59 -7.45 -8.83
C LYS A 109 -17.39 -6.89 -10.02
N SER A 110 -17.81 -7.78 -10.91
CA SER A 110 -18.70 -7.53 -12.05
C SER A 110 -20.17 -7.79 -11.66
N ASP A 111 -21.13 -7.21 -12.39
CA ASP A 111 -22.57 -7.47 -12.21
C ASP A 111 -22.93 -8.96 -12.42
N GLY A 112 -22.14 -9.68 -13.22
CA GLY A 112 -22.40 -11.07 -13.62
C GLY A 112 -21.93 -12.16 -12.64
N LYS A 113 -21.50 -11.83 -11.42
CA LYS A 113 -20.78 -12.69 -10.45
C LYS A 113 -19.30 -12.94 -10.74
N ASP A 114 -18.74 -12.41 -11.83
CA ASP A 114 -17.31 -12.53 -12.10
C ASP A 114 -16.48 -11.70 -11.11
N GLU A 115 -15.48 -12.34 -10.48
CA GLU A 115 -14.51 -11.69 -9.60
C GLU A 115 -13.13 -11.69 -10.25
N LEU A 116 -12.59 -10.50 -10.51
CA LEU A 116 -11.22 -10.34 -10.98
C LEU A 116 -10.34 -9.96 -9.79
N LYS A 117 -9.36 -10.81 -9.48
CA LYS A 117 -8.39 -10.59 -8.41
C LYS A 117 -7.06 -10.16 -9.04
N MET A 118 -6.43 -9.15 -8.48
CA MET A 118 -5.16 -8.62 -8.98
C MET A 118 -4.27 -8.25 -7.80
N ASP A 119 -3.01 -8.70 -7.84
CA ASP A 119 -2.01 -8.27 -6.87
C ASP A 119 -1.23 -7.08 -7.43
N PHE A 120 -1.25 -6.00 -6.66
CA PHE A 120 -0.46 -4.80 -6.91
C PHE A 120 0.68 -4.76 -5.91
N THR A 121 1.90 -4.77 -6.42
CA THR A 121 3.09 -4.51 -5.61
C THR A 121 3.44 -3.04 -5.70
N PHE A 122 3.57 -2.38 -4.56
CA PHE A 122 3.99 -1.00 -4.43
C PHE A 122 5.39 -0.96 -3.84
N SER A 123 6.24 -0.14 -4.44
CA SER A 123 7.54 0.21 -3.89
C SER A 123 7.58 1.71 -3.59
N LYS A 124 8.35 2.08 -2.56
CA LYS A 124 8.56 3.48 -2.18
C LYS A 124 9.79 4.00 -2.91
N ILE A 125 9.61 5.01 -3.77
CA ILE A 125 10.68 5.68 -4.52
C ILE A 125 10.62 7.16 -4.15
N ASP A 126 11.74 7.72 -3.66
CA ASP A 126 11.86 9.13 -3.28
C ASP A 126 10.70 9.62 -2.37
N ASP A 127 10.43 8.83 -1.31
CA ASP A 127 9.33 9.02 -0.36
C ASP A 127 7.90 8.90 -0.92
N SER A 128 7.76 8.64 -2.23
CA SER A 128 6.48 8.44 -2.91
C SER A 128 6.22 6.98 -3.25
N TRP A 129 5.01 6.48 -2.98
CA TRP A 129 4.61 5.16 -3.45
C TRP A 129 4.42 5.16 -4.96
N ARG A 130 4.83 4.07 -5.61
CA ARG A 130 4.64 3.82 -7.05
C ARG A 130 4.26 2.37 -7.26
N VAL A 131 3.54 2.09 -8.35
CA VAL A 131 3.19 0.71 -8.73
C VAL A 131 4.42 0.05 -9.35
N ASP A 132 4.97 -0.96 -8.67
CA ASP A 132 6.15 -1.68 -9.14
C ASP A 132 5.79 -2.91 -9.97
N ARG A 133 4.69 -3.58 -9.62
CA ARG A 133 4.22 -4.76 -10.34
C ARG A 133 2.71 -4.87 -10.27
N ILE A 134 2.12 -5.38 -11.34
CA ILE A 134 0.70 -5.72 -11.41
C ILE A 134 0.61 -7.14 -11.94
N VAL A 135 0.01 -8.04 -11.17
CA VAL A 135 -0.16 -9.45 -11.55
C VAL A 135 -1.66 -9.79 -11.47
N PRO A 136 -2.28 -10.23 -12.58
CA PRO A 136 -3.62 -10.79 -12.52
C PRO A 136 -3.55 -12.14 -11.78
N LEU A 137 -4.33 -12.30 -10.73
CA LEU A 137 -4.54 -13.60 -10.10
C LEU A 137 -5.65 -14.29 -10.89
N ASN A 138 -5.26 -14.95 -11.98
CA ASN A 138 -6.15 -15.90 -12.63
C ASN A 138 -6.37 -17.06 -11.65
N SER A 139 -7.65 -17.30 -11.32
CA SER A 139 -8.06 -18.50 -10.61
C SER A 139 -8.33 -19.63 -11.59
#